data_AF-W2ZW65-F1
#
_entry.id   AF-W2ZW65-F1
#
_cell.length_a   1.000
_cell.length_b   1.000
_cell.length_c   1.000
_cell.angle_alpha   90.00
_cell.angle_beta   90.00
_cell.angle_gamma   90.00
#
_symmetry.space_group_name_H-M   'P 1'
#
loop_
_entity.id
_entity.type
_entity.pdbx_description
1 polymer ?
#
loop_
_entity_poly.entity_id
_entity_poly.type
_entity_poly.pdbx_seq_one_letter_code
_entity_poly.pdbx_strand_id
1 'polypeptide(L)'
;MQASLKTCSLEELKKEPWRLQIQADNTAEQLRSLVLKNYHVFIQSNQCAAIVKDDLADLKEETTKIEAAIPELQKYCAEFQKEVADVVAKHGDIQFVFEHYLQLTELLEIPQLLEACIHNELFDSALDVIKFANEAFQADENAETSRNVVIDCLVREVAEMIGIMREKLLQKLREDLQLALCVRIVGYLRRLDALIEKHGAAGVGLLEYEKQLKEEFLACRNVWLSSLSRGISSSDPYQYIIQVIDIKRTSWFDLITQYSAIFGSENVDGKVDPPLCRWATATVANFIQILMKQLPKIDDFSSIATILEQSLFFGGSLGRVGVDFRAVLVVYFEDHVLNLMTEYWRAACREFQENLKAHSLAASSFATSSKTPIVIASYRSNGGGSNFPFASRSAATSSDGEDYSPPRCLMSFPLLAEFTNALLSSLNELRLCAISSLQNRLGKKYQSAIGTMLLTIADFVEENGLDLHASSGDSTMTPRNARAAALTDSVRATNEVIRAELVPYLIKCFHRLFPVPSAATLSAANAVTKEIEGFDEIMREAGLLISSPSDETETKTEVDANAELSETPTVDADGTDTIE
;
A
#
# COMPACT_ATOMS: atom_id res chain seq x y z
N MET A 1 117.61 -17.83 -95.76
CA MET A 1 118.42 -17.44 -96.94
C MET A 1 119.94 -17.51 -96.73
N GLN A 2 120.52 -17.32 -95.54
CA GLN A 2 122.00 -17.27 -95.39
C GLN A 2 122.74 -18.63 -95.35
N ALA A 3 122.07 -19.77 -95.14
CA ALA A 3 122.73 -21.09 -95.11
C ALA A 3 122.97 -21.74 -96.49
N SER A 4 122.35 -21.24 -97.56
CA SER A 4 122.39 -21.86 -98.90
C SER A 4 123.45 -21.27 -99.85
N LEU A 5 124.21 -20.26 -99.41
CA LEU A 5 125.11 -19.46 -100.26
C LEU A 5 126.58 -19.94 -100.27
N LYS A 6 126.94 -20.99 -99.51
CA LYS A 6 128.32 -21.53 -99.45
C LYS A 6 128.56 -22.83 -100.23
N THR A 7 127.54 -23.43 -100.84
CA THR A 7 127.66 -24.72 -101.58
C THR A 7 127.34 -24.63 -103.08
N CYS A 8 127.10 -23.44 -103.63
CA CYS A 8 126.75 -23.27 -105.05
C CYS A 8 127.88 -22.61 -105.86
N SER A 9 128.10 -23.12 -107.07
CA SER A 9 129.18 -22.73 -107.99
C SER A 9 128.91 -21.35 -108.64
N LEU A 10 129.97 -20.71 -109.14
CA LEU A 10 129.99 -19.32 -109.62
C LEU A 10 128.96 -19.01 -110.73
N GLU A 11 128.48 -20.02 -111.47
CA GLU A 11 127.48 -19.86 -112.53
C GLU A 11 126.04 -19.79 -111.99
N GLU A 12 125.75 -20.41 -110.85
CA GLU A 12 124.41 -20.36 -110.23
C GLU A 12 124.20 -19.04 -109.46
N LEU A 13 125.25 -18.51 -108.83
CA LEU A 13 125.19 -17.23 -108.12
C LEU A 13 124.97 -16.01 -109.05
N LYS A 14 125.38 -16.11 -110.32
CA LYS A 14 125.15 -15.04 -111.32
C LYS A 14 123.71 -14.97 -111.83
N LYS A 15 122.90 -16.03 -111.68
CA LYS A 15 121.51 -16.07 -112.16
C LYS A 15 120.46 -15.81 -111.06
N GLU A 16 120.83 -15.89 -109.79
CA GLU A 16 119.93 -15.64 -108.64
C GLU A 16 119.35 -14.20 -108.55
N PRO A 17 120.07 -13.10 -108.86
CA PRO A 17 119.50 -11.75 -108.79
C PRO A 17 118.34 -11.53 -109.76
N TRP A 18 118.43 -12.12 -110.96
CA TRP A 18 117.37 -12.05 -111.96
C TRP A 18 116.14 -12.87 -111.54
N ARG A 19 116.35 -13.98 -110.81
CA ARG A 19 115.28 -14.84 -110.30
C ARG A 19 114.50 -14.18 -109.17
N LEU A 20 115.17 -13.49 -108.25
CA LEU A 20 114.55 -12.71 -107.18
C LEU A 20 113.77 -11.50 -107.70
N GLN A 21 114.28 -10.80 -108.72
CA GLN A 21 113.59 -9.65 -109.32
C GLN A 21 112.26 -10.08 -109.98
N ILE A 22 112.28 -11.17 -110.76
CA ILE A 22 111.05 -11.73 -111.33
C ILE A 22 110.05 -12.15 -110.25
N GLN A 23 110.52 -12.68 -109.11
CA GLN A 23 109.65 -13.12 -108.04
C GLN A 23 109.02 -11.92 -107.29
N ALA A 24 109.78 -10.85 -107.06
CA ALA A 24 109.27 -9.62 -106.45
C ALA A 24 108.23 -8.94 -107.36
N ASP A 25 108.53 -8.80 -108.66
CA ASP A 25 107.61 -8.19 -109.62
C ASP A 25 106.33 -9.03 -109.75
N ASN A 26 106.43 -10.37 -109.79
CA ASN A 26 105.25 -11.25 -109.72
C ASN A 26 104.44 -11.07 -108.43
N THR A 27 105.06 -10.93 -107.26
CA THR A 27 104.33 -10.73 -106.00
C THR A 27 103.66 -9.35 -105.93
N ALA A 28 104.30 -8.30 -106.45
CA ALA A 28 103.73 -6.96 -106.50
C ALA A 28 102.55 -6.89 -107.48
N GLU A 29 102.64 -7.59 -108.61
CA GLU A 29 101.57 -7.69 -109.60
C GLU A 29 100.41 -8.58 -109.10
N GLN A 30 100.73 -9.66 -108.37
CA GLN A 30 99.74 -10.45 -107.63
C GLN A 30 99.01 -9.60 -106.58
N LEU A 31 99.72 -8.82 -105.77
CA LEU A 31 99.13 -7.94 -104.76
C LEU A 31 98.28 -6.83 -105.40
N ARG A 32 98.76 -6.20 -106.48
CA ARG A 32 97.97 -5.21 -107.23
C ARG A 32 96.72 -5.84 -107.82
N SER A 33 96.81 -7.02 -108.39
CA SER A 33 95.64 -7.73 -108.91
C SER A 33 94.67 -8.11 -107.78
N LEU A 34 95.18 -8.46 -106.59
CA LEU A 34 94.38 -8.87 -105.44
C LEU A 34 93.66 -7.67 -104.82
N VAL A 35 94.35 -6.53 -104.69
CA VAL A 35 93.79 -5.27 -104.19
C VAL A 35 92.81 -4.68 -105.20
N LEU A 36 93.10 -4.71 -106.50
CA LEU A 36 92.15 -4.24 -107.53
C LEU A 36 90.97 -5.18 -107.74
N LYS A 37 91.12 -6.50 -107.57
CA LYS A 37 89.97 -7.43 -107.59
C LYS A 37 89.12 -7.30 -106.34
N ASN A 38 89.72 -7.05 -105.18
CA ASN A 38 89.05 -7.11 -103.88
C ASN A 38 88.95 -5.76 -103.14
N TYR A 39 89.11 -4.61 -103.81
CA TYR A 39 89.00 -3.29 -103.17
C TYR A 39 87.62 -3.07 -102.51
N HIS A 40 86.57 -3.70 -103.05
CA HIS A 40 85.22 -3.69 -102.49
C HIS A 40 85.18 -4.30 -101.08
N VAL A 41 86.02 -5.31 -100.78
CA VAL A 41 86.10 -5.93 -99.45
C VAL A 41 86.68 -4.96 -98.42
N PHE A 42 87.66 -4.14 -98.81
CA PHE A 42 88.22 -3.12 -97.92
C PHE A 42 87.24 -1.97 -97.65
N ILE A 43 86.48 -1.55 -98.66
CA ILE A 43 85.43 -0.53 -98.49
C ILE A 43 84.32 -1.10 -97.59
N GLN A 44 83.87 -2.33 -97.83
CA GLN A 44 82.90 -3.00 -96.97
C GLN A 44 83.42 -3.16 -95.54
N SER A 45 84.68 -3.53 -95.33
CA SER A 45 85.26 -3.64 -93.99
C SER A 45 85.29 -2.31 -93.24
N ASN A 46 85.60 -1.20 -93.93
CA ASN A 46 85.59 0.13 -93.32
C ASN A 46 84.16 0.64 -93.06
N GLN A 47 83.23 0.37 -93.98
CA GLN A 47 81.80 0.65 -93.77
C GLN A 47 81.23 -0.14 -92.59
N CYS A 48 81.55 -1.43 -92.47
CA CYS A 48 81.18 -2.23 -91.30
C CYS A 48 81.82 -1.71 -90.02
N ALA A 49 83.07 -1.24 -90.06
CA ALA A 49 83.71 -0.64 -88.88
C ALA A 49 83.06 0.68 -88.45
N ALA A 50 82.60 1.50 -89.41
CA ALA A 50 81.85 2.72 -89.13
C ALA A 50 80.47 2.42 -88.53
N ILE A 51 79.72 1.48 -89.12
CA ILE A 51 78.42 1.03 -88.60
C ILE A 51 78.58 0.49 -87.17
N VAL A 52 79.57 -0.39 -86.93
CA VAL A 52 79.84 -0.93 -85.59
C VAL A 52 80.18 0.17 -84.59
N LYS A 53 80.87 1.23 -85.02
CA LYS A 53 81.21 2.35 -84.13
C LYS A 53 79.98 3.17 -83.77
N ASP A 54 79.10 3.43 -84.72
CA ASP A 54 77.85 4.16 -84.50
C ASP A 54 76.91 3.32 -83.63
N ASP A 55 76.74 2.03 -83.92
CA ASP A 55 75.98 1.07 -83.09
C ASP A 55 76.53 0.99 -81.65
N LEU A 56 77.86 1.07 -81.47
CA LEU A 56 78.48 1.07 -80.15
C LEU A 56 78.26 2.38 -79.39
N ALA A 57 78.13 3.50 -80.11
CA ALA A 57 77.80 4.79 -79.52
C ALA A 57 76.33 4.81 -79.08
N ASP A 58 75.42 4.29 -79.91
CA ASP A 58 74.00 4.14 -79.58
C ASP A 58 73.82 3.17 -78.41
N LEU A 59 74.53 2.03 -78.41
CA LEU A 59 74.52 1.08 -77.30
C LEU A 59 75.02 1.73 -76.01
N LYS A 60 76.05 2.58 -76.08
CA LYS A 60 76.55 3.32 -74.91
C LYS A 60 75.49 4.30 -74.40
N GLU A 61 74.81 5.01 -75.28
CA GLU A 61 73.74 5.94 -74.89
C GLU A 61 72.59 5.19 -74.19
N GLU A 62 72.11 4.09 -74.78
CA GLU A 62 71.07 3.26 -74.17
C GLU A 62 71.53 2.63 -72.85
N THR A 63 72.79 2.19 -72.76
CA THR A 63 73.37 1.68 -71.51
C THR A 63 73.40 2.76 -70.43
N THR A 64 73.74 4.01 -70.77
CA THR A 64 73.72 5.12 -69.79
C THR A 64 72.31 5.49 -69.34
N LYS A 65 71.30 5.39 -70.22
CA LYS A 65 69.89 5.57 -69.84
C LYS A 65 69.44 4.47 -68.87
N ILE A 66 69.83 3.22 -69.13
CA ILE A 66 69.54 2.09 -68.24
C ILE A 66 70.26 2.26 -66.89
N GLU A 67 71.52 2.67 -66.90
CA GLU A 67 72.30 2.93 -65.69
C GLU A 67 71.67 4.03 -64.82
N ALA A 68 71.10 5.07 -65.44
CA ALA A 68 70.37 6.12 -64.74
C ALA A 68 68.99 5.69 -64.22
N ALA A 69 68.30 4.77 -64.92
CA ALA A 69 66.97 4.30 -64.54
C ALA A 69 66.97 3.24 -63.40
N ILE A 70 68.06 2.48 -63.24
CA ILE A 70 68.17 1.44 -62.19
C ILE A 70 68.02 2.02 -60.76
N PRO A 71 68.69 3.13 -60.38
CA PRO A 71 68.53 3.74 -59.06
C PRO A 71 67.10 4.26 -58.81
N GLU A 72 66.45 4.84 -59.82
CA GLU A 72 65.06 5.27 -59.71
C GLU A 72 64.14 4.07 -59.47
N LEU A 73 64.33 2.98 -60.23
CA LEU A 73 63.59 1.74 -60.03
C LEU A 73 63.81 1.15 -58.63
N GLN A 74 65.05 1.14 -58.13
CA GLN A 74 65.35 0.67 -56.77
C GLN A 74 64.64 1.51 -55.71
N LYS A 75 64.60 2.84 -55.89
CA LYS A 75 63.88 3.73 -54.99
C LYS A 75 62.37 3.46 -55.01
N TYR A 76 61.77 3.34 -56.19
CA TYR A 76 60.35 2.97 -56.33
C TYR A 76 60.04 1.60 -55.73
N CYS A 77 60.91 0.60 -55.91
CA CYS A 77 60.73 -0.71 -55.30
C CYS A 77 60.82 -0.67 -53.76
N ALA A 78 61.68 0.17 -53.20
CA ALA A 78 61.79 0.34 -51.75
C ALA A 78 60.56 1.07 -51.16
N GLU A 79 60.07 2.11 -51.83
CA GLU A 79 58.82 2.80 -51.46
C GLU A 79 57.62 1.85 -51.60
N PHE A 80 57.54 1.09 -52.70
CA PHE A 80 56.50 0.09 -52.92
C PHE A 80 56.54 -1.03 -51.87
N GLN A 81 57.71 -1.54 -51.49
CA GLN A 81 57.82 -2.54 -50.41
C GLN A 81 57.28 -2.00 -49.08
N LYS A 82 57.52 -0.72 -48.78
CA LYS A 82 56.99 -0.08 -47.57
C LYS A 82 55.46 0.04 -47.62
N GLU A 83 54.91 0.49 -48.73
CA GLU A 83 53.44 0.57 -48.91
C GLU A 83 52.80 -0.82 -48.87
N VAL A 84 53.42 -1.82 -49.49
CA VAL A 84 52.94 -3.21 -49.47
C VAL A 84 52.98 -3.78 -48.06
N ALA A 85 53.99 -3.46 -47.24
CA ALA A 85 54.03 -3.91 -45.85
C ALA A 85 52.83 -3.39 -45.04
N ASP A 86 52.46 -2.12 -45.21
CA ASP A 86 51.28 -1.53 -44.56
C ASP A 86 49.97 -2.16 -45.07
N VAL A 87 49.88 -2.44 -46.38
CA VAL A 87 48.71 -3.12 -46.98
C VAL A 87 48.59 -4.56 -46.50
N VAL A 88 49.70 -5.29 -46.40
CA VAL A 88 49.73 -6.67 -45.90
C VAL A 88 49.36 -6.71 -44.41
N ALA A 89 49.83 -5.76 -43.60
CA ALA A 89 49.41 -5.64 -42.20
C ALA A 89 47.89 -5.42 -42.08
N LYS A 90 47.34 -4.43 -42.81
CA LYS A 90 45.89 -4.18 -42.85
C LYS A 90 45.10 -5.38 -43.37
N HIS A 91 45.61 -6.09 -44.38
CA HIS A 91 44.97 -7.30 -44.89
C HIS A 91 44.97 -8.40 -43.83
N GLY A 92 46.06 -8.56 -43.07
CA GLY A 92 46.14 -9.45 -41.92
C GLY A 92 45.10 -9.10 -40.86
N ASP A 93 44.96 -7.82 -40.49
CA ASP A 93 43.95 -7.37 -39.54
C ASP A 93 42.51 -7.64 -40.05
N ILE A 94 42.24 -7.36 -41.33
CA ILE A 94 40.93 -7.63 -41.96
C ILE A 94 40.64 -9.13 -41.98
N GLN A 95 41.63 -9.95 -42.31
CA GLN A 95 41.49 -11.40 -42.33
C GLN A 95 41.20 -11.93 -40.93
N PHE A 96 41.89 -11.41 -39.90
CA PHE A 96 41.64 -11.76 -38.51
C PHE A 96 40.21 -11.42 -38.06
N VAL A 97 39.72 -10.23 -38.39
CA VAL A 97 38.33 -9.82 -38.12
C VAL A 97 37.35 -10.70 -38.88
N PHE A 98 37.63 -11.04 -40.13
CA PHE A 98 36.77 -11.90 -40.94
C PHE A 98 36.68 -13.32 -40.39
N GLU A 99 37.79 -13.89 -39.92
CA GLU A 99 37.82 -15.21 -39.28
C GLU A 99 36.98 -15.26 -37.99
N HIS A 100 36.95 -14.16 -37.22
CA HIS A 100 36.21 -14.06 -35.96
C HIS A 100 34.88 -13.29 -36.09
N TYR A 101 34.45 -12.96 -37.30
CA TYR A 101 33.28 -12.10 -37.56
C TYR A 101 32.01 -12.63 -36.90
N LEU A 102 31.77 -13.94 -36.98
CA LEU A 102 30.59 -14.57 -36.39
C LEU A 102 30.58 -14.45 -34.86
N GLN A 103 31.70 -14.74 -34.21
CA GLN A 103 31.82 -14.63 -32.75
C GLN A 103 31.66 -13.18 -32.28
N LEU A 104 32.20 -12.21 -33.04
CA LEU A 104 32.03 -10.79 -32.74
C LEU A 104 30.56 -10.37 -32.88
N THR A 105 29.86 -10.89 -33.89
CA THR A 105 28.44 -10.62 -34.12
C THR A 105 27.60 -11.19 -32.97
N GLU A 106 27.84 -12.44 -32.57
CA GLU A 106 27.15 -13.08 -31.43
C GLU A 106 27.31 -12.28 -30.13
N LEU A 107 28.51 -11.74 -29.86
CA LEU A 107 28.76 -10.88 -28.69
C LEU A 107 28.01 -9.55 -28.77
N LEU A 108 27.90 -8.95 -29.95
CA LEU A 108 27.18 -7.70 -30.18
C LEU A 108 25.65 -7.88 -30.16
N GLU A 109 25.14 -9.09 -30.39
CA GLU A 109 23.71 -9.40 -30.36
C GLU A 109 23.18 -9.72 -28.95
N ILE A 110 24.04 -9.86 -27.94
CA ILE A 110 23.65 -10.18 -26.55
C ILE A 110 22.55 -9.22 -26.01
N PRO A 111 22.66 -7.89 -26.15
CA PRO A 111 21.63 -6.98 -25.65
C PRO A 111 20.28 -7.18 -26.35
N GLN A 112 20.29 -7.45 -27.66
CA GLN A 112 19.08 -7.69 -28.45
C GLN A 112 18.41 -9.02 -28.05
N LEU A 113 19.22 -10.05 -27.78
CA LEU A 113 18.74 -11.32 -27.24
C LEU A 113 18.11 -11.13 -25.86
N LEU A 114 18.74 -10.34 -24.98
CA LEU A 114 18.19 -10.01 -23.66
C LEU A 114 16.86 -9.27 -23.78
N GLU A 115 16.78 -8.26 -24.64
CA GLU A 115 15.54 -7.54 -24.90
C GLU A 115 14.42 -8.48 -25.35
N ALA A 116 14.71 -9.39 -26.30
CA ALA A 116 13.75 -10.38 -26.77
C ALA A 116 13.34 -11.38 -25.67
N CYS A 117 14.27 -11.86 -24.84
CA CYS A 117 13.98 -12.74 -23.72
C CYS A 117 13.10 -12.04 -22.66
N ILE A 118 13.42 -10.80 -22.32
CA ILE A 118 12.64 -9.99 -21.36
C ILE A 118 11.25 -9.73 -21.93
N HIS A 119 11.13 -9.35 -23.21
CA HIS A 119 9.85 -9.11 -23.88
C HIS A 119 8.95 -10.35 -23.83
N ASN A 120 9.50 -11.52 -24.16
CA ASN A 120 8.79 -12.80 -24.22
C ASN A 120 8.63 -13.51 -22.85
N GLU A 121 9.01 -12.86 -21.73
CA GLU A 121 8.90 -13.39 -20.37
C GLU A 121 9.71 -14.68 -20.11
N LEU A 122 10.78 -14.88 -20.90
CA LEU A 122 11.73 -15.98 -20.76
C LEU A 122 12.82 -15.60 -19.74
N PHE A 123 12.42 -15.39 -18.48
CA PHE A 123 13.30 -14.86 -17.44
C PHE A 123 14.45 -15.81 -17.05
N ASP A 124 14.25 -17.13 -17.09
CA ASP A 124 15.35 -18.08 -16.84
C ASP A 124 16.45 -17.94 -17.91
N SER A 125 16.07 -17.91 -19.20
CA SER A 125 17.04 -17.72 -20.29
C SER A 125 17.71 -16.35 -20.24
N ALA A 126 16.98 -15.29 -19.87
CA ALA A 126 17.57 -13.97 -19.68
C ALA A 126 18.63 -13.97 -18.57
N LEU A 127 18.38 -14.64 -17.44
CA LEU A 127 19.36 -14.78 -16.36
C LEU A 127 20.61 -15.54 -16.79
N ASP A 128 20.46 -16.60 -17.59
CA ASP A 128 21.58 -17.36 -18.13
C ASP A 128 22.45 -16.49 -19.07
N VAL A 129 21.82 -15.68 -19.92
CA VAL A 129 22.53 -14.74 -20.82
C VAL A 129 23.22 -13.63 -20.02
N ILE A 130 22.58 -13.07 -18.99
CA ILE A 130 23.20 -12.07 -18.09
C ILE A 130 24.41 -12.67 -17.38
N LYS A 131 24.28 -13.91 -16.88
CA LYS A 131 25.39 -14.61 -16.24
C LYS A 131 26.56 -14.81 -17.21
N PHE A 132 26.27 -15.27 -18.43
CA PHE A 132 27.27 -15.41 -19.49
C PHE A 132 27.95 -14.08 -19.82
N ALA A 133 27.18 -13.02 -20.03
CA ALA A 133 27.71 -11.67 -20.31
C ALA A 133 28.62 -11.18 -19.18
N ASN A 134 28.19 -11.33 -17.92
CA ASN A 134 29.00 -10.95 -16.76
C ASN A 134 30.30 -11.77 -16.66
N GLU A 135 30.28 -13.07 -16.95
CA GLU A 135 31.47 -13.92 -16.94
C GLU A 135 32.40 -13.64 -18.13
N ALA A 136 31.85 -13.36 -19.32
CA ALA A 136 32.62 -13.09 -20.53
C ALA A 136 33.25 -11.69 -20.55
N PHE A 137 32.56 -10.68 -19.99
CA PHE A 137 33.05 -9.30 -19.93
C PHE A 137 33.81 -8.98 -18.63
N GLN A 138 33.86 -9.90 -17.66
CA GLN A 138 34.78 -9.83 -16.51
C GLN A 138 36.22 -10.11 -16.97
N ALA A 139 36.85 -9.12 -17.59
CA ALA A 139 38.26 -9.14 -17.90
C ALA A 139 39.09 -8.60 -16.72
N ASP A 140 40.08 -9.40 -16.30
CA ASP A 140 41.14 -9.19 -15.31
C ASP A 140 41.39 -7.71 -14.92
N GLU A 141 41.08 -7.32 -13.67
CA GLU A 141 41.50 -6.01 -13.11
C GLU A 141 43.02 -5.79 -13.20
N ASN A 142 43.79 -6.87 -13.38
CA ASN A 142 45.25 -6.85 -13.49
C ASN A 142 45.79 -6.53 -14.89
N ALA A 143 44.95 -6.51 -15.92
CA ALA A 143 45.36 -6.19 -17.28
C ALA A 143 45.03 -4.72 -17.61
N GLU A 144 45.87 -3.79 -17.15
CA GLU A 144 45.83 -2.35 -17.50
C GLU A 144 45.99 -2.05 -19.02
N THR A 145 45.96 -3.07 -19.87
CA THR A 145 46.12 -2.95 -21.31
C THR A 145 44.77 -2.66 -21.96
N SER A 146 44.47 -1.36 -22.10
CA SER A 146 43.45 -0.79 -22.97
C SER A 146 42.01 -1.29 -22.77
N ARG A 147 41.24 -0.59 -21.92
CA ARG A 147 39.77 -0.71 -21.85
C ARG A 147 39.18 -0.55 -23.25
N ASN A 148 38.53 -1.60 -23.74
CA ASN A 148 37.88 -1.60 -25.05
C ASN A 148 36.53 -0.90 -24.93
N VAL A 149 36.36 0.23 -25.62
CA VAL A 149 35.13 1.05 -25.60
C VAL A 149 33.88 0.24 -25.99
N VAL A 150 34.02 -0.75 -26.88
CA VAL A 150 32.90 -1.61 -27.30
C VAL A 150 32.43 -2.49 -26.15
N ILE A 151 33.36 -3.05 -25.38
CA ILE A 151 33.03 -3.88 -24.20
C ILE A 151 32.38 -3.00 -23.13
N ASP A 152 32.91 -1.79 -22.87
CA ASP A 152 32.31 -0.86 -21.92
C ASP A 152 30.87 -0.47 -22.32
N CYS A 153 30.61 -0.27 -23.63
CA CYS A 153 29.26 -0.05 -24.15
C CYS A 153 28.35 -1.26 -23.93
N LEU A 154 28.81 -2.48 -24.24
CA LEU A 154 28.03 -3.70 -24.04
C LEU A 154 27.70 -3.95 -22.58
N VAL A 155 28.66 -3.76 -21.67
CA VAL A 155 28.45 -3.90 -20.22
C VAL A 155 27.40 -2.91 -19.74
N ARG A 156 27.45 -1.66 -20.24
CA ARG A 156 26.42 -0.65 -19.94
C ARG A 156 25.04 -1.06 -20.46
N GLU A 157 24.94 -1.52 -21.70
CA GLU A 157 23.66 -1.96 -22.29
C GLU A 157 23.08 -3.17 -21.54
N VAL A 158 23.92 -4.14 -21.14
CA VAL A 158 23.51 -5.27 -20.31
C VAL A 158 23.02 -4.80 -18.93
N ALA A 159 23.70 -3.82 -18.30
CA ALA A 159 23.25 -3.23 -17.04
C ALA A 159 21.89 -2.52 -17.17
N GLU A 160 21.65 -1.82 -18.28
CA GLU A 160 20.34 -1.23 -18.61
C GLU A 160 19.27 -2.32 -18.76
N MET A 161 19.56 -3.41 -19.47
CA MET A 161 18.62 -4.54 -19.63
C MET A 161 18.31 -5.24 -18.30
N ILE A 162 19.29 -5.36 -17.40
CA ILE A 162 19.06 -5.88 -16.05
C ILE A 162 18.07 -4.97 -15.29
N GLY A 163 18.24 -3.64 -15.37
CA GLY A 163 17.33 -2.68 -14.77
C GLY A 163 15.89 -2.82 -15.30
N ILE A 164 15.72 -2.93 -16.61
CA ILE A 164 14.42 -3.13 -17.26
C ILE A 164 13.80 -4.46 -16.84
N MET A 165 14.59 -5.55 -16.80
CA MET A 165 14.11 -6.85 -16.35
C MET A 165 13.62 -6.80 -14.91
N ARG A 166 14.38 -6.15 -14.02
CA ARG A 166 14.00 -5.98 -12.61
C ARG A 166 12.69 -5.21 -12.48
N GLU A 167 12.52 -4.10 -13.21
CA GLU A 167 11.28 -3.33 -13.21
C GLU A 167 10.10 -4.16 -13.73
N LYS A 168 10.29 -4.95 -14.80
CA LYS A 168 9.24 -5.83 -15.33
C LYS A 168 8.82 -6.92 -14.32
N LEU A 169 9.78 -7.50 -13.59
CA LEU A 169 9.49 -8.45 -12.51
C LEU A 169 8.71 -7.80 -11.36
N LEU A 170 9.09 -6.57 -10.95
CA LEU A 170 8.33 -5.81 -9.96
C LEU A 170 6.93 -5.44 -10.45
N GLN A 171 6.76 -5.11 -11.73
CA GLN A 171 5.46 -4.83 -12.32
C GLN A 171 4.55 -6.06 -12.27
N LYS A 172 5.08 -7.26 -12.55
CA LYS A 172 4.33 -8.52 -12.42
C LYS A 172 3.84 -8.75 -10.99
N LEU A 173 4.62 -8.41 -9.97
CA LEU A 173 4.17 -8.49 -8.58
C LEU A 173 2.95 -7.59 -8.27
N ARG A 174 2.66 -6.58 -9.09
CA ARG A 174 1.48 -5.70 -8.96
C ARG A 174 0.20 -6.28 -9.59
N GLU A 175 0.26 -7.47 -10.18
CA GLU A 175 -0.87 -8.17 -10.80
C GLU A 175 -1.48 -9.20 -9.84
N ASP A 176 -2.63 -9.77 -10.21
CA ASP A 176 -3.18 -10.90 -9.45
C ASP A 176 -2.41 -12.19 -9.77
N LEU A 177 -1.82 -12.82 -8.74
CA LEU A 177 -0.86 -13.90 -8.91
C LEU A 177 -1.08 -15.01 -7.88
N GLN A 178 -0.93 -16.25 -8.35
CA GLN A 178 -0.87 -17.42 -7.49
C GLN A 178 0.47 -17.48 -6.74
N LEU A 179 0.46 -18.11 -5.56
CA LEU A 179 1.63 -18.29 -4.71
C LEU A 179 2.86 -18.82 -5.47
N ALA A 180 2.67 -19.85 -6.30
CA ALA A 180 3.77 -20.47 -7.06
C ALA A 180 4.48 -19.47 -8.00
N LEU A 181 3.74 -18.57 -8.63
CA LEU A 181 4.32 -17.53 -9.48
C LEU A 181 5.01 -16.44 -8.65
N CYS A 182 4.43 -16.02 -7.52
CA CYS A 182 5.09 -15.07 -6.62
C CYS A 182 6.45 -15.59 -6.13
N VAL A 183 6.51 -16.85 -5.72
CA VAL A 183 7.76 -17.51 -5.30
C VAL A 183 8.78 -17.52 -6.44
N ARG A 184 8.35 -17.86 -7.67
CA ARG A 184 9.24 -17.83 -8.85
C ARG A 184 9.76 -16.42 -9.14
N ILE A 185 8.90 -15.41 -9.12
CA ILE A 185 9.29 -14.01 -9.39
C ILE A 185 10.29 -13.51 -8.34
N VAL A 186 10.03 -13.76 -7.05
CA VAL A 186 10.99 -13.39 -5.99
C VAL A 186 12.29 -14.19 -6.14
N GLY A 187 12.23 -15.45 -6.56
CA GLY A 187 13.41 -16.24 -6.92
C GLY A 187 14.18 -15.70 -8.12
N TYR A 188 13.51 -15.09 -9.12
CA TYR A 188 14.16 -14.37 -10.21
C TYR A 188 14.83 -13.09 -9.71
N LEU A 189 14.15 -12.31 -8.86
CA LEU A 189 14.72 -11.08 -8.27
C LEU A 189 15.99 -11.38 -7.46
N ARG A 190 15.96 -12.38 -6.56
CA ARG A 190 17.14 -12.80 -5.80
C ARG A 190 18.31 -13.22 -6.69
N ARG A 191 18.04 -13.98 -7.77
CA ARG A 191 19.06 -14.40 -8.74
C ARG A 191 19.61 -13.22 -9.54
N LEU A 192 18.74 -12.30 -9.97
CA LEU A 192 19.11 -11.12 -10.74
C LEU A 192 19.97 -10.17 -9.90
N ASP A 193 19.53 -9.85 -8.69
CA ASP A 193 20.25 -8.96 -7.78
C ASP A 193 21.61 -9.55 -7.39
N ALA A 194 21.72 -10.89 -7.26
CA ALA A 194 23.00 -11.57 -6.99
C ALA A 194 23.99 -11.42 -8.15
N LEU A 195 23.51 -11.28 -9.39
CA LEU A 195 24.34 -11.03 -10.56
C LEU A 195 24.80 -9.57 -10.67
N ILE A 196 24.02 -8.62 -10.13
CA ILE A 196 24.37 -7.19 -10.05
C ILE A 196 25.46 -6.96 -9.00
N GLU A 197 25.30 -7.54 -7.81
CA GLU A 197 26.09 -7.21 -6.63
C GLU A 197 27.47 -7.88 -6.51
N LYS A 198 27.90 -8.65 -7.52
CA LYS A 198 29.33 -9.02 -7.64
C LYS A 198 30.28 -7.79 -7.70
N HIS A 199 29.74 -6.57 -7.83
CA HIS A 199 30.48 -5.30 -7.93
C HIS A 199 30.22 -4.29 -6.78
N GLY A 200 29.50 -4.64 -5.70
CA GLY A 200 29.15 -3.67 -4.63
C GLY A 200 28.66 -4.27 -3.29
N ALA A 201 28.90 -3.55 -2.19
CA ALA A 201 29.04 -4.02 -0.81
C ALA A 201 27.80 -4.52 -0.03
N ALA A 202 26.72 -4.97 -0.67
CA ALA A 202 25.48 -5.36 0.02
C ALA A 202 24.92 -6.74 -0.38
N GLY A 203 25.80 -7.70 -0.67
CA GLY A 203 25.49 -9.02 -1.24
C GLY A 203 24.18 -9.70 -0.78
N VAL A 204 23.44 -10.20 -1.77
CA VAL A 204 22.30 -11.14 -1.61
C VAL A 204 22.58 -12.17 -0.51
N GLY A 205 21.79 -12.09 0.56
CA GLY A 205 21.98 -12.85 1.81
C GLY A 205 22.32 -11.98 3.02
N LEU A 206 22.62 -10.68 2.83
CA LEU A 206 22.63 -9.70 3.93
C LEU A 206 21.21 -9.42 4.42
N LEU A 207 21.10 -9.20 5.73
CA LEU A 207 19.84 -8.85 6.39
C LEU A 207 19.19 -7.58 5.80
N GLU A 208 20.00 -6.63 5.32
CA GLU A 208 19.53 -5.39 4.72
C GLU A 208 18.88 -5.60 3.35
N TYR A 209 19.46 -6.47 2.52
CA TYR A 209 18.90 -6.84 1.22
C TYR A 209 17.54 -7.52 1.37
N GLU A 210 17.44 -8.55 2.21
CA GLU A 210 16.16 -9.24 2.43
C GLU A 210 15.11 -8.29 3.03
N LYS A 211 15.51 -7.36 3.90
CA LYS A 211 14.62 -6.30 4.38
C LYS A 211 14.11 -5.40 3.25
N GLN A 212 14.99 -4.94 2.36
CA GLN A 212 14.60 -4.13 1.21
C GLN A 212 13.66 -4.89 0.26
N LEU A 213 13.98 -6.16 -0.06
CA LEU A 213 13.15 -7.00 -0.91
C LEU A 213 11.76 -7.24 -0.30
N LYS A 214 11.68 -7.45 1.01
CA LYS A 214 10.41 -7.55 1.75
C LYS A 214 9.59 -6.26 1.63
N GLU A 215 10.21 -5.10 1.77
CA GLU A 215 9.55 -3.79 1.64
C GLU A 215 9.08 -3.53 0.19
N GLU A 216 9.92 -3.82 -0.81
CA GLU A 216 9.56 -3.69 -2.24
C GLU A 216 8.43 -4.64 -2.64
N PHE A 217 8.44 -5.88 -2.14
CA PHE A 217 7.37 -6.85 -2.35
C PHE A 217 6.05 -6.31 -1.79
N LEU A 218 6.02 -5.87 -0.52
CA LEU A 218 4.82 -5.32 0.11
C LEU A 218 4.34 -4.04 -0.62
N ALA A 219 5.26 -3.18 -1.07
CA ALA A 219 4.93 -1.99 -1.85
C ALA A 219 4.26 -2.35 -3.19
N CYS A 220 4.81 -3.30 -3.94
CA CYS A 220 4.23 -3.75 -5.21
C CYS A 220 2.85 -4.37 -5.00
N ARG A 221 2.71 -5.25 -4.00
CA ARG A 221 1.42 -5.85 -3.68
C ARG A 221 0.39 -4.85 -3.16
N ASN A 222 0.81 -3.76 -2.49
CA ASN A 222 -0.09 -2.68 -2.11
C ASN A 222 -0.70 -1.95 -3.30
N VAL A 223 0.02 -1.83 -4.41
CA VAL A 223 -0.53 -1.26 -5.65
C VAL A 223 -1.66 -2.15 -6.18
N TRP A 224 -1.47 -3.47 -6.17
CA TRP A 224 -2.51 -4.45 -6.50
C TRP A 224 -3.71 -4.35 -5.55
N LEU A 225 -3.48 -4.36 -4.23
CA LEU A 225 -4.55 -4.25 -3.23
C LEU A 225 -5.37 -2.96 -3.38
N SER A 226 -4.74 -1.88 -3.82
CA SER A 226 -5.39 -0.59 -4.07
C SER A 226 -6.18 -0.59 -5.37
N SER A 227 -5.75 -1.33 -6.39
CA SER A 227 -6.48 -1.45 -7.66
C SER A 227 -7.80 -2.21 -7.48
N LEU A 228 -7.83 -3.23 -6.62
CA LEU A 228 -9.04 -3.98 -6.28
C LEU A 228 -10.15 -3.10 -5.69
N SER A 229 -9.79 -2.06 -4.95
CA SER A 229 -10.76 -1.15 -4.30
C SER A 229 -11.21 0.01 -5.18
N ARG A 230 -10.60 0.22 -6.36
CA ARG A 230 -10.89 1.38 -7.22
C ARG A 230 -12.26 1.27 -7.93
N GLY A 231 -12.76 0.06 -8.11
CA GLY A 231 -14.04 -0.20 -8.79
C GLY A 231 -15.27 -0.16 -7.89
N ILE A 232 -15.11 0.03 -6.57
CA ILE A 232 -16.21 -0.07 -5.61
C ILE A 232 -17.00 1.25 -5.60
N SER A 233 -18.30 1.18 -5.90
CA SER A 233 -19.19 2.35 -5.84
C SER A 233 -19.44 2.79 -4.40
N SER A 234 -19.24 4.07 -4.11
CA SER A 234 -19.51 4.67 -2.79
C SER A 234 -20.93 5.21 -2.65
N SER A 235 -21.87 4.82 -3.53
CA SER A 235 -23.24 5.35 -3.53
C SER A 235 -24.06 4.88 -2.33
N ASP A 236 -23.91 3.61 -1.95
CA ASP A 236 -24.57 3.03 -0.79
C ASP A 236 -23.50 2.67 0.27
N PRO A 237 -23.49 3.34 1.44
CA PRO A 237 -22.53 3.06 2.50
C PRO A 237 -22.53 1.61 2.97
N TYR A 238 -23.69 0.94 3.04
CA TYR A 238 -23.78 -0.45 3.48
C TYR A 238 -23.10 -1.39 2.48
N GLN A 239 -23.51 -1.33 1.21
CA GLN A 239 -22.92 -2.16 0.15
C GLN A 239 -21.43 -1.87 -0.04
N TYR A 240 -21.02 -0.61 0.08
CA TYR A 240 -19.62 -0.22 0.00
C TYR A 240 -18.78 -0.91 1.10
N ILE A 241 -19.24 -0.89 2.36
CA ILE A 241 -18.51 -1.52 3.47
C ILE A 241 -18.44 -3.04 3.28
N ILE A 242 -19.54 -3.70 2.93
CA ILE A 242 -19.57 -5.16 2.70
C ILE A 242 -18.59 -5.57 1.59
N GLN A 243 -18.62 -4.88 0.44
CA GLN A 243 -17.71 -5.17 -0.67
C GLN A 243 -16.24 -4.94 -0.30
N VAL A 244 -15.95 -3.87 0.47
CA VAL A 244 -14.59 -3.62 0.98
C VAL A 244 -14.15 -4.74 1.92
N ILE A 245 -15.00 -5.19 2.83
CA ILE A 245 -14.69 -6.30 3.76
C ILE A 245 -14.37 -7.57 2.97
N ASP A 246 -15.21 -7.97 2.02
CA ASP A 246 -15.01 -9.20 1.26
C ASP A 246 -13.73 -9.19 0.43
N ILE A 247 -13.46 -8.07 -0.27
CA ILE A 247 -12.24 -7.91 -1.07
C ILE A 247 -11.00 -7.91 -0.17
N LYS A 248 -11.00 -7.14 0.92
CA LYS A 248 -9.83 -7.01 1.81
C LYS A 248 -9.57 -8.29 2.59
N ARG A 249 -10.61 -9.01 3.04
CA ARG A 249 -10.47 -10.31 3.73
C ARG A 249 -9.66 -11.30 2.93
N THR A 250 -10.09 -11.58 1.70
CA THR A 250 -9.43 -12.58 0.85
C THR A 250 -8.05 -12.10 0.43
N SER A 251 -7.95 -10.88 -0.09
CA SER A 251 -6.68 -10.36 -0.62
C SER A 251 -5.59 -10.15 0.44
N TRP A 252 -5.94 -9.79 1.68
CA TRP A 252 -4.96 -9.68 2.77
C TRP A 252 -4.52 -11.05 3.28
N PHE A 253 -5.45 -12.00 3.38
CA PHE A 253 -5.12 -13.37 3.77
C PHE A 253 -4.14 -13.99 2.76
N ASP A 254 -4.42 -13.84 1.47
CA ASP A 254 -3.55 -14.32 0.41
C ASP A 254 -2.18 -13.65 0.46
N LEU A 255 -2.13 -12.33 0.66
CA LEU A 255 -0.87 -11.61 0.80
C LEU A 255 -0.03 -12.11 1.97
N ILE A 256 -0.63 -12.20 3.17
CA ILE A 256 0.10 -12.62 4.39
C ILE A 256 0.60 -14.06 4.21
N THR A 257 -0.22 -14.93 3.61
CA THR A 257 0.17 -16.31 3.30
C THR A 257 1.31 -16.35 2.29
N GLN A 258 1.24 -15.55 1.22
CA GLN A 258 2.31 -15.44 0.23
C GLN A 258 3.61 -14.93 0.84
N TYR A 259 3.53 -13.85 1.61
CA TYR A 259 4.69 -13.29 2.32
C TYR A 259 5.32 -14.32 3.25
N SER A 260 4.51 -14.99 4.07
CA SER A 260 4.98 -15.99 5.03
C SER A 260 5.61 -17.20 4.34
N ALA A 261 5.09 -17.62 3.19
CA ALA A 261 5.68 -18.71 2.41
C ALA A 261 7.01 -18.34 1.74
N ILE A 262 7.19 -17.07 1.35
CA ILE A 262 8.38 -16.59 0.62
C ILE A 262 9.52 -16.16 1.58
N PHE A 263 9.17 -15.56 2.71
CA PHE A 263 10.10 -14.92 3.65
C PHE A 263 10.06 -15.51 5.06
N GLY A 264 9.04 -16.30 5.40
CA GLY A 264 8.81 -16.78 6.77
C GLY A 264 9.77 -17.86 7.26
N SER A 265 10.59 -18.46 6.40
CA SER A 265 11.59 -19.47 6.78
C SER A 265 12.74 -18.93 7.63
N GLU A 266 12.92 -17.61 7.72
CA GLU A 266 14.06 -16.98 8.40
C GLU A 266 13.80 -16.63 9.87
N ASN A 267 12.54 -16.68 10.35
CA ASN A 267 12.18 -16.32 11.72
C ASN A 267 12.32 -17.53 12.67
N VAL A 268 13.55 -18.02 12.85
CA VAL A 268 13.91 -19.16 13.71
C VAL A 268 13.56 -18.92 15.19
N ASP A 269 13.40 -17.66 15.61
CA ASP A 269 13.17 -17.25 17.01
C ASP A 269 11.70 -16.96 17.38
N GLY A 270 10.74 -17.21 16.48
CA GLY A 270 9.33 -16.88 16.75
C GLY A 270 9.06 -15.37 16.89
N LYS A 271 10.03 -14.51 16.55
CA LYS A 271 9.86 -13.06 16.46
C LYS A 271 9.13 -12.72 15.16
N VAL A 272 8.14 -11.83 15.25
CA VAL A 272 7.34 -11.41 14.10
C VAL A 272 8.16 -10.49 13.20
N ASP A 273 8.08 -10.70 11.89
CA ASP A 273 8.83 -9.93 10.90
C ASP A 273 8.41 -8.43 10.92
N PRO A 274 9.31 -7.48 11.25
CA PRO A 274 8.94 -6.07 11.42
C PRO A 274 8.28 -5.40 10.20
N PRO A 275 8.70 -5.63 8.94
CA PRO A 275 8.04 -5.06 7.76
C PRO A 275 6.60 -5.54 7.62
N LEU A 276 6.33 -6.83 7.86
CA LEU A 276 4.97 -7.38 7.84
C LEU A 276 4.10 -6.78 8.94
N CYS A 277 4.63 -6.63 10.16
CA CYS A 277 3.92 -6.00 11.28
C CYS A 277 3.51 -4.56 10.94
N ARG A 278 4.45 -3.78 10.40
CA ARG A 278 4.22 -2.39 10.02
C ARG A 278 3.16 -2.30 8.93
N TRP A 279 3.27 -3.15 7.91
CA TRP A 279 2.28 -3.25 6.84
C TRP A 279 0.89 -3.62 7.39
N ALA A 280 0.79 -4.67 8.21
CA ALA A 280 -0.48 -5.13 8.76
C ALA A 280 -1.14 -4.03 9.60
N THR A 281 -0.37 -3.39 10.48
CA THR A 281 -0.85 -2.29 11.34
C THR A 281 -1.37 -1.11 10.50
N ALA A 282 -0.60 -0.67 9.51
CA ALA A 282 -1.00 0.43 8.62
C ALA A 282 -2.26 0.09 7.82
N THR A 283 -2.37 -1.14 7.34
CA THR A 283 -3.48 -1.57 6.49
C THR A 283 -4.77 -1.73 7.31
N VAL A 284 -4.68 -2.30 8.52
CA VAL A 284 -5.78 -2.34 9.49
C VAL A 284 -6.23 -0.93 9.87
N ALA A 285 -5.30 -0.01 10.15
CA ALA A 285 -5.62 1.38 10.45
C ALA A 285 -6.39 2.04 9.30
N ASN A 286 -5.95 1.84 8.05
CA ASN A 286 -6.67 2.35 6.87
C ASN A 286 -8.10 1.78 6.75
N PHE A 287 -8.28 0.48 7.01
CA PHE A 287 -9.61 -0.13 7.01
C PHE A 287 -10.50 0.45 8.12
N ILE A 288 -9.97 0.64 9.32
CA ILE A 288 -10.70 1.28 10.43
C ILE A 288 -11.11 2.70 10.04
N GLN A 289 -10.24 3.49 9.40
CA GLN A 289 -10.59 4.84 8.93
C GLN A 289 -11.73 4.82 7.89
N ILE A 290 -11.76 3.83 7.00
CA ILE A 290 -12.87 3.63 6.07
C ILE A 290 -14.17 3.36 6.84
N LEU A 291 -14.12 2.46 7.82
CA LEU A 291 -15.28 2.12 8.64
C LEU A 291 -15.78 3.33 9.45
N MET A 292 -14.88 4.06 10.11
CA MET A 292 -15.22 5.28 10.87
C MET A 292 -15.88 6.36 10.01
N LYS A 293 -15.58 6.43 8.71
CA LYS A 293 -16.17 7.40 7.78
C LYS A 293 -17.54 6.98 7.25
N GLN A 294 -17.79 5.69 7.10
CA GLN A 294 -18.99 5.17 6.43
C GLN A 294 -20.05 4.66 7.40
N LEU A 295 -19.64 4.09 8.54
CA LEU A 295 -20.55 3.56 9.56
C LEU A 295 -21.53 4.64 10.11
N PRO A 296 -21.12 5.90 10.36
CA PRO A 296 -22.03 6.94 10.84
C PRO A 296 -23.17 7.33 9.88
N LYS A 297 -23.15 6.84 8.64
CA LYS A 297 -24.19 7.11 7.63
C LYS A 297 -25.26 6.03 7.58
N ILE A 298 -25.13 5.01 8.42
CA ILE A 298 -26.03 3.85 8.46
C ILE A 298 -26.77 3.89 9.79
N ASP A 299 -28.08 4.08 9.71
CA ASP A 299 -28.95 4.21 10.88
C ASP A 299 -29.73 2.91 11.15
N ASP A 300 -29.77 1.99 10.18
CA ASP A 300 -30.46 0.71 10.30
C ASP A 300 -29.66 -0.32 11.12
N PHE A 301 -30.22 -0.77 12.25
CA PHE A 301 -29.57 -1.71 13.15
C PHE A 301 -29.37 -3.09 12.53
N SER A 302 -30.21 -3.51 11.58
CA SER A 302 -30.04 -4.79 10.90
C SER A 302 -28.79 -4.79 10.01
N SER A 303 -28.57 -3.68 9.30
CA SER A 303 -27.38 -3.41 8.50
C SER A 303 -26.13 -3.29 9.38
N ILE A 304 -26.22 -2.57 10.51
CA ILE A 304 -25.11 -2.43 11.47
C ILE A 304 -24.72 -3.80 12.04
N ALA A 305 -25.70 -4.63 12.44
CA ALA A 305 -25.44 -5.97 12.96
C ALA A 305 -24.74 -6.87 11.93
N THR A 306 -25.20 -6.82 10.68
CA THR A 306 -24.58 -7.57 9.57
C THR A 306 -23.15 -7.11 9.32
N ILE A 307 -22.90 -5.80 9.29
CA ILE A 307 -21.55 -5.24 9.11
C ILE A 307 -20.64 -5.63 10.29
N LEU A 308 -21.14 -5.58 11.53
CA LEU A 308 -20.40 -5.99 12.72
C LEU A 308 -20.01 -7.47 12.63
N GLU A 309 -20.95 -8.36 12.30
CA GLU A 309 -20.68 -9.79 12.14
C GLU A 309 -19.61 -10.05 11.07
N GLN A 310 -19.75 -9.43 9.88
CA GLN A 310 -18.79 -9.58 8.80
C GLN A 310 -17.41 -9.00 9.16
N SER A 311 -17.37 -7.88 9.90
CA SER A 311 -16.12 -7.26 10.36
C SER A 311 -15.43 -8.12 11.42
N LEU A 312 -16.18 -8.72 12.34
CA LEU A 312 -15.65 -9.64 13.35
C LEU A 312 -15.16 -10.94 12.71
N PHE A 313 -15.89 -11.47 11.73
CA PHE A 313 -15.45 -12.62 10.94
C PHE A 313 -14.16 -12.30 10.18
N PHE A 314 -14.07 -11.12 9.56
CA PHE A 314 -12.86 -10.65 8.89
C PHE A 314 -11.67 -10.58 9.87
N GLY A 315 -11.81 -9.89 11.00
CA GLY A 315 -10.76 -9.82 12.03
C GLY A 315 -10.36 -11.19 12.59
N GLY A 316 -11.33 -12.09 12.80
CA GLY A 316 -11.08 -13.46 13.26
C GLY A 316 -10.39 -14.33 12.22
N SER A 317 -10.72 -14.16 10.94
CA SER A 317 -10.08 -14.88 9.84
C SER A 317 -8.60 -14.52 9.70
N LEU A 318 -8.26 -13.23 9.86
CA LEU A 318 -6.88 -12.77 9.88
C LEU A 318 -6.15 -13.04 11.20
N GLY A 319 -6.89 -13.21 12.31
CA GLY A 319 -6.32 -13.65 13.59
C GLY A 319 -5.59 -15.00 13.47
N ARG A 320 -6.03 -15.88 12.55
CA ARG A 320 -5.35 -17.17 12.26
C ARG A 320 -3.95 -17.01 11.69
N VAL A 321 -3.67 -15.89 11.03
CA VAL A 321 -2.35 -15.53 10.47
C VAL A 321 -1.64 -14.45 11.31
N GLY A 322 -2.09 -14.25 12.56
CA GLY A 322 -1.44 -13.36 13.53
C GLY A 322 -1.90 -11.91 13.51
N VAL A 323 -2.97 -11.56 12.77
CA VAL A 323 -3.50 -10.19 12.70
C VAL A 323 -4.96 -10.16 13.19
N ASP A 324 -5.14 -10.01 14.50
CA ASP A 324 -6.47 -9.87 15.12
C ASP A 324 -6.73 -8.43 15.57
N PHE A 325 -7.78 -7.82 15.04
CA PHE A 325 -8.20 -6.45 15.34
C PHE A 325 -9.66 -6.35 15.79
N ARG A 326 -10.28 -7.48 16.17
CA ARG A 326 -11.69 -7.53 16.63
C ARG A 326 -11.95 -6.64 17.83
N ALA A 327 -11.03 -6.62 18.80
CA ALA A 327 -11.17 -5.79 19.99
C ALA A 327 -11.33 -4.30 19.65
N VAL A 328 -10.60 -3.83 18.64
CA VAL A 328 -10.66 -2.44 18.19
C VAL A 328 -11.95 -2.16 17.44
N LEU A 329 -12.42 -3.10 16.61
CA LEU A 329 -13.69 -2.96 15.88
C LEU A 329 -14.87 -2.77 16.82
N VAL A 330 -14.98 -3.62 17.86
CA VAL A 330 -16.12 -3.60 18.79
C VAL A 330 -16.31 -2.20 19.40
N VAL A 331 -15.24 -1.53 19.81
CA VAL A 331 -15.30 -0.18 20.41
C VAL A 331 -15.97 0.84 19.49
N TYR A 332 -15.75 0.77 18.18
CA TYR A 332 -16.36 1.71 17.23
C TYR A 332 -17.83 1.43 16.97
N PHE A 333 -18.22 0.15 16.85
CA PHE A 333 -19.64 -0.21 16.72
C PHE A 333 -20.40 0.12 18.00
N GLU A 334 -19.77 -0.10 19.16
CA GLU A 334 -20.33 0.28 20.45
C GLU A 334 -20.65 1.78 20.52
N ASP A 335 -19.70 2.62 20.09
CA ASP A 335 -19.89 4.08 20.11
C ASP A 335 -20.99 4.53 19.14
N HIS A 336 -21.02 3.97 17.93
CA HIS A 336 -22.06 4.27 16.94
C HIS A 336 -23.47 3.89 17.43
N VAL A 337 -23.64 2.66 17.93
CA VAL A 337 -24.91 2.17 18.49
C VAL A 337 -25.34 3.01 19.69
N LEU A 338 -24.40 3.36 20.59
CA LEU A 338 -24.71 4.21 21.72
C LEU A 338 -25.18 5.60 21.28
N ASN A 339 -24.54 6.20 20.27
CA ASN A 339 -24.88 7.52 19.76
C ASN A 339 -26.28 7.52 19.12
N LEU A 340 -26.58 6.55 18.25
CA LEU A 340 -27.91 6.38 17.63
C LEU A 340 -29.01 6.22 18.69
N MET A 341 -28.82 5.31 19.65
CA MET A 341 -29.79 5.10 20.72
C MET A 341 -30.00 6.34 21.58
N THR A 342 -28.93 7.05 21.90
CA THR A 342 -29.02 8.31 22.66
C THR A 342 -29.77 9.38 21.85
N GLU A 343 -29.60 9.42 20.53
CA GLU A 343 -30.35 10.33 19.67
C GLU A 343 -31.84 10.01 19.62
N TYR A 344 -32.23 8.74 19.46
CA TYR A 344 -33.64 8.32 19.52
C TYR A 344 -34.30 8.70 20.85
N TRP A 345 -33.61 8.46 21.98
CA TRP A 345 -34.16 8.79 23.29
C TRP A 345 -34.24 10.30 23.53
N ARG A 346 -33.26 11.08 23.06
CA ARG A 346 -33.34 12.54 23.10
C ARG A 346 -34.47 13.08 22.22
N ALA A 347 -34.68 12.49 21.04
CA ALA A 347 -35.77 12.87 20.14
C ALA A 347 -37.14 12.61 20.79
N ALA A 348 -37.32 11.44 21.40
CA ALA A 348 -38.52 11.11 22.16
C ALA A 348 -38.78 12.09 23.32
N CYS A 349 -37.73 12.50 24.05
CA CYS A 349 -37.84 13.51 25.11
C CYS A 349 -38.24 14.90 24.56
N ARG A 350 -37.67 15.32 23.42
CA ARG A 350 -38.02 16.60 22.78
C ARG A 350 -39.47 16.62 22.30
N GLU A 351 -39.90 15.56 21.61
CA GLU A 351 -41.28 15.42 21.13
C GLU A 351 -42.27 15.42 22.31
N PHE A 352 -41.96 14.70 23.39
CA PHE A 352 -42.74 14.74 24.62
C PHE A 352 -42.82 16.16 25.21
N GLN A 353 -41.69 16.87 25.30
CA GLN A 353 -41.63 18.23 25.82
C GLN A 353 -42.45 19.22 24.97
N GLU A 354 -42.35 19.13 23.63
CA GLU A 354 -43.11 19.97 22.70
C GLU A 354 -44.63 19.71 22.82
N ASN A 355 -45.02 18.44 22.86
CA ASN A 355 -46.41 18.05 23.04
C ASN A 355 -46.97 18.46 24.41
N LEU A 356 -46.16 18.40 25.48
CA LEU A 356 -46.56 18.85 26.81
C LEU A 356 -46.70 20.39 26.86
N LYS A 357 -45.75 21.14 26.30
CA LYS A 357 -45.79 22.61 26.22
C LYS A 357 -47.02 23.13 25.45
N ALA A 358 -47.54 22.38 24.48
CA ALA A 358 -48.77 22.73 23.76
C ALA A 358 -50.02 22.84 24.67
N HIS A 359 -49.96 22.30 25.89
CA HIS A 359 -51.00 22.37 26.92
C HIS A 359 -50.79 23.48 27.97
N SER A 360 -49.73 24.29 27.85
CA SER A 360 -49.46 25.40 28.78
C SER A 360 -50.64 26.37 28.91
N LEU A 361 -50.86 26.88 30.12
CA LEU A 361 -51.88 27.88 30.44
C LEU A 361 -51.61 29.24 29.77
N ALA A 362 -50.35 29.52 29.42
CA ALA A 362 -49.92 30.72 28.70
C ALA A 362 -50.11 30.61 27.18
N ALA A 363 -50.35 29.41 26.64
CA ALA A 363 -50.50 29.21 25.20
C ALA A 363 -51.85 29.76 24.69
N SER A 364 -51.77 30.79 23.82
CA SER A 364 -52.94 31.40 23.16
C SER A 364 -53.79 30.37 22.41
N SER A 365 -55.12 30.50 22.52
CA SER A 365 -56.15 29.64 21.91
C SER A 365 -56.16 29.61 20.37
N PHE A 366 -55.13 30.13 19.69
CA PHE A 366 -55.02 30.26 18.24
C PHE A 366 -54.11 29.22 17.58
N ALA A 367 -53.46 28.35 18.35
CA ALA A 367 -52.65 27.25 17.80
C ALA A 367 -53.54 26.08 17.36
N THR A 368 -53.72 25.94 16.05
CA THR A 368 -54.54 24.95 15.34
C THR A 368 -53.85 23.60 15.08
N SER A 369 -52.80 23.22 15.83
CA SER A 369 -52.24 21.86 15.70
C SER A 369 -53.03 20.86 16.57
N SER A 370 -53.17 19.64 16.05
CA SER A 370 -53.84 18.51 16.68
C SER A 370 -53.19 18.20 18.04
N LYS A 371 -53.74 18.75 19.12
CA LYS A 371 -53.23 18.49 20.48
C LYS A 371 -53.52 17.04 20.86
N THR A 372 -52.49 16.22 20.98
CA THR A 372 -52.58 14.93 21.68
C THR A 372 -52.99 15.22 23.12
N PRO A 373 -54.16 14.75 23.58
CA PRO A 373 -54.64 15.10 24.91
C PRO A 373 -53.76 14.42 25.97
N ILE A 374 -53.45 15.13 27.07
CA ILE A 374 -52.74 14.56 28.23
C ILE A 374 -53.51 13.36 28.79
N VAL A 375 -54.84 13.51 28.90
CA VAL A 375 -55.78 12.49 29.38
C VAL A 375 -57.05 12.50 28.53
N ILE A 376 -57.53 11.34 28.12
CA ILE A 376 -58.79 11.21 27.35
C ILE A 376 -59.99 11.62 28.22
N ALA A 377 -60.95 12.34 27.62
CA ALA A 377 -62.10 12.93 28.32
C ALA A 377 -62.97 11.91 29.10
N SER A 378 -63.03 10.65 28.65
CA SER A 378 -63.74 9.57 29.36
C SER A 378 -63.20 9.31 30.78
N TYR A 379 -61.95 9.70 31.05
CA TYR A 379 -61.30 9.57 32.35
C TYR A 379 -61.66 10.73 33.31
N ARG A 380 -62.05 11.90 32.78
CA ARG A 380 -62.39 13.09 33.58
C ARG A 380 -63.78 13.03 34.22
N SER A 381 -64.67 12.17 33.71
CA SER A 381 -66.08 12.08 34.15
C SER A 381 -66.32 11.18 35.37
N ASN A 382 -65.31 10.45 35.86
CA ASN A 382 -65.42 9.63 37.08
C ASN A 382 -65.01 10.44 38.32
N GLY A 383 -65.69 11.55 38.55
CA GLY A 383 -65.53 12.36 39.76
C GLY A 383 -66.21 11.70 40.96
N GLY A 384 -65.44 11.08 41.84
CA GLY A 384 -65.93 10.62 43.14
C GLY A 384 -65.30 9.31 43.63
N GLY A 385 -64.03 9.34 44.02
CA GLY A 385 -63.38 8.24 44.74
C GLY A 385 -61.90 8.15 44.40
N SER A 386 -61.03 8.20 45.42
CA SER A 386 -59.57 8.10 45.34
C SER A 386 -59.04 6.72 44.91
N ASN A 387 -59.82 5.96 44.14
CA ASN A 387 -59.46 4.64 43.66
C ASN A 387 -59.36 4.70 42.13
N PHE A 388 -58.14 4.95 41.66
CA PHE A 388 -57.77 4.80 40.26
C PHE A 388 -58.17 3.39 39.79
N PRO A 389 -58.92 3.21 38.69
CA PRO A 389 -59.60 1.94 38.37
C PRO A 389 -58.67 0.89 37.74
N PHE A 390 -57.36 1.04 37.89
CA PHE A 390 -56.41 -0.01 37.52
C PHE A 390 -56.11 -0.82 38.77
N ALA A 391 -56.82 -1.93 38.93
CA ALA A 391 -56.38 -2.97 39.86
C ALA A 391 -54.91 -3.29 39.50
N SER A 392 -54.01 -3.10 40.46
CA SER A 392 -52.60 -3.50 40.34
C SER A 392 -52.54 -4.92 39.77
N ARG A 393 -51.71 -5.13 38.75
CA ARG A 393 -51.55 -6.44 38.10
C ARG A 393 -51.30 -7.52 39.17
N SER A 394 -52.23 -8.46 39.31
CA SER A 394 -51.90 -9.75 39.94
C SER A 394 -50.82 -10.42 39.10
N ALA A 395 -49.73 -10.85 39.73
CA ALA A 395 -48.66 -11.60 39.08
C ALA A 395 -49.24 -12.72 38.22
N ALA A 396 -48.90 -12.74 36.93
CA ALA A 396 -49.49 -13.63 35.94
C ALA A 396 -49.31 -15.11 36.33
N THR A 397 -50.41 -15.86 36.33
CA THR A 397 -50.43 -17.32 36.25
C THR A 397 -50.24 -17.73 34.78
N SER A 398 -49.01 -17.70 34.28
CA SER A 398 -48.62 -18.41 33.06
C SER A 398 -47.37 -19.21 33.38
N SER A 399 -47.38 -20.48 33.00
CA SER A 399 -46.36 -21.48 33.31
C SER A 399 -44.99 -21.25 32.64
N ASP A 400 -44.78 -20.08 32.02
CA ASP A 400 -43.47 -19.52 31.63
C ASP A 400 -43.57 -17.98 31.64
N GLY A 401 -42.95 -17.38 32.66
CA GLY A 401 -42.34 -16.03 32.68
C GLY A 401 -43.08 -14.81 32.11
N GLU A 402 -43.67 -14.02 33.00
CA GLU A 402 -43.88 -12.56 32.95
C GLU A 402 -44.56 -11.90 31.71
N ASP A 403 -45.67 -11.20 31.93
CA ASP A 403 -46.37 -10.43 30.88
C ASP A 403 -45.66 -9.10 30.55
N TYR A 404 -45.08 -9.00 29.35
CA TYR A 404 -44.39 -7.80 28.82
C TYR A 404 -45.29 -6.90 27.96
N SER A 405 -46.61 -7.13 27.93
CA SER A 405 -47.53 -6.23 27.23
C SER A 405 -47.57 -4.84 27.91
N PRO A 406 -47.70 -3.74 27.13
CA PRO A 406 -47.79 -2.40 27.68
C PRO A 406 -48.94 -2.25 28.70
N PRO A 407 -48.76 -1.50 29.79
CA PRO A 407 -49.81 -1.26 30.77
C PRO A 407 -51.08 -0.68 30.13
N ARG A 408 -52.24 -1.28 30.41
CA ARG A 408 -53.54 -0.85 29.83
C ARG A 408 -53.91 0.58 30.23
N CYS A 409 -53.38 1.07 31.33
CA CYS A 409 -53.56 2.44 31.79
C CYS A 409 -53.01 3.48 30.82
N LEU A 410 -51.97 3.16 30.04
CA LEU A 410 -51.41 4.07 29.04
C LEU A 410 -52.42 4.45 27.94
N MET A 411 -53.43 3.61 27.67
CA MET A 411 -54.50 3.96 26.72
C MET A 411 -55.29 5.22 27.14
N SER A 412 -55.33 5.54 28.43
CA SER A 412 -55.97 6.75 28.95
C SER A 412 -55.07 7.99 28.88
N PHE A 413 -53.76 7.83 28.65
CA PHE A 413 -52.74 8.88 28.61
C PHE A 413 -51.96 8.85 27.29
N PRO A 414 -52.52 9.42 26.20
CA PRO A 414 -51.90 9.37 24.87
C PRO A 414 -50.47 9.90 24.79
N LEU A 415 -50.13 10.96 25.53
CA LEU A 415 -48.75 11.49 25.57
C LEU A 415 -47.74 10.49 26.15
N LEU A 416 -48.13 9.80 27.23
CA LEU A 416 -47.28 8.75 27.80
C LEU A 416 -47.21 7.54 26.89
N ALA A 417 -48.32 7.17 26.24
CA ALA A 417 -48.34 6.07 25.28
C ALA A 417 -47.42 6.35 24.07
N GLU A 418 -47.43 7.57 23.54
CA GLU A 418 -46.55 8.01 22.45
C GLU A 418 -45.07 7.95 22.84
N PHE A 419 -44.70 8.50 24.00
CA PHE A 419 -43.34 8.40 24.54
C PHE A 419 -42.91 6.94 24.78
N THR A 420 -43.80 6.12 25.35
CA THR A 420 -43.56 4.69 25.59
C THR A 420 -43.33 3.96 24.27
N ASN A 421 -44.15 4.23 23.25
CA ASN A 421 -44.02 3.63 21.94
C ASN A 421 -42.70 4.02 21.27
N ALA A 422 -42.27 5.28 21.40
CA ALA A 422 -40.97 5.72 20.89
C ALA A 422 -39.81 4.95 21.55
N LEU A 423 -39.82 4.83 22.88
CA LEU A 423 -38.81 4.04 23.60
C LEU A 423 -38.87 2.55 23.21
N LEU A 424 -40.04 1.92 23.20
CA LEU A 424 -40.18 0.50 22.83
C LEU A 424 -39.74 0.25 21.38
N SER A 425 -40.03 1.17 20.47
CA SER A 425 -39.59 1.07 19.08
C SER A 425 -38.07 1.10 19.00
N SER A 426 -37.42 2.03 19.70
CA SER A 426 -35.95 2.08 19.78
C SER A 426 -35.35 0.80 20.40
N LEU A 427 -36.00 0.20 21.41
CA LEU A 427 -35.56 -1.06 22.03
C LEU A 427 -35.73 -2.26 21.09
N ASN A 428 -36.77 -2.25 20.25
CA ASN A 428 -37.00 -3.29 19.23
C ASN A 428 -35.94 -3.23 18.12
N GLU A 429 -35.54 -2.02 17.71
CA GLU A 429 -34.44 -1.80 16.78
C GLU A 429 -33.10 -2.25 17.39
N LEU A 430 -32.81 -1.83 18.64
CA LEU A 430 -31.60 -2.22 19.36
C LEU A 430 -31.46 -3.75 19.50
N ARG A 431 -32.57 -4.47 19.63
CA ARG A 431 -32.56 -5.94 19.72
C ARG A 431 -31.86 -6.60 18.53
N LEU A 432 -31.89 -5.99 17.35
CA LEU A 432 -31.23 -6.49 16.15
C LEU A 432 -29.69 -6.41 16.26
N CYS A 433 -29.16 -5.50 17.08
CA CYS A 433 -27.73 -5.27 17.29
C CYS A 433 -27.40 -5.16 18.80
N ALA A 434 -27.77 -6.16 19.59
CA ALA A 434 -27.55 -6.16 21.03
C ALA A 434 -26.09 -6.50 21.39
N ILE A 435 -25.29 -5.47 21.67
CA ILE A 435 -23.90 -5.62 22.13
C ILE A 435 -23.87 -5.66 23.66
N SER A 436 -23.53 -6.81 24.26
CA SER A 436 -23.61 -7.02 25.71
C SER A 436 -22.75 -6.07 26.55
N SER A 437 -21.58 -5.66 26.06
CA SER A 437 -20.69 -4.71 26.73
C SER A 437 -21.29 -3.30 26.85
N LEU A 438 -22.31 -2.95 26.05
CA LEU A 438 -22.99 -1.67 26.14
C LEU A 438 -24.04 -1.59 27.25
N GLN A 439 -24.43 -2.70 27.87
CA GLN A 439 -25.55 -2.75 28.84
C GLN A 439 -25.50 -1.60 29.85
N ASN A 440 -24.35 -1.38 30.50
CA ASN A 440 -24.19 -0.32 31.50
C ASN A 440 -24.23 1.10 30.92
N ARG A 441 -23.62 1.31 29.74
CA ARG A 441 -23.56 2.63 29.09
C ARG A 441 -24.94 3.02 28.54
N LEU A 442 -25.61 2.09 27.87
CA LEU A 442 -26.98 2.25 27.39
C LEU A 442 -27.96 2.39 28.54
N GLY A 443 -27.83 1.59 29.61
CA GLY A 443 -28.69 1.66 30.78
C GLY A 443 -28.68 3.05 31.42
N LYS A 444 -27.50 3.64 31.63
CA LYS A 444 -27.37 5.01 32.16
C LYS A 444 -28.02 6.06 31.26
N LYS A 445 -27.87 5.94 29.93
CA LYS A 445 -28.48 6.88 28.97
C LYS A 445 -30.00 6.70 28.87
N TYR A 446 -30.48 5.46 28.96
CA TYR A 446 -31.89 5.13 29.00
C TYR A 446 -32.55 5.69 30.26
N GLN A 447 -31.93 5.47 31.41
CA GLN A 447 -32.37 6.03 32.68
C GLN A 447 -32.37 7.55 32.66
N SER A 448 -31.32 8.17 32.10
CA SER A 448 -31.27 9.61 31.91
C SER A 448 -32.41 10.14 31.05
N ALA A 449 -32.86 9.40 30.02
CA ALA A 449 -33.99 9.82 29.19
C ALA A 449 -35.33 9.78 29.96
N ILE A 450 -35.54 8.73 30.77
CA ILE A 450 -36.69 8.65 31.67
C ILE A 450 -36.64 9.79 32.70
N GLY A 451 -35.46 10.06 33.28
CA GLY A 451 -35.23 11.18 34.20
C GLY A 451 -35.52 12.54 33.55
N THR A 452 -35.09 12.75 32.30
CA THR A 452 -35.42 13.97 31.55
C THR A 452 -36.92 14.11 31.35
N MET A 453 -37.66 13.04 31.03
CA MET A 453 -39.12 13.09 30.95
C MET A 453 -39.74 13.55 32.28
N LEU A 454 -39.29 12.99 33.41
CA LEU A 454 -39.77 13.39 34.75
C LEU A 454 -39.48 14.88 35.02
N LEU A 455 -38.26 15.33 34.76
CA LEU A 455 -37.88 16.74 34.93
C LEU A 455 -38.71 17.67 34.03
N THR A 456 -39.01 17.28 32.78
CA THR A 456 -39.87 18.10 31.91
C THR A 456 -41.31 18.23 32.43
N ILE A 457 -41.80 17.26 33.19
CA ILE A 457 -43.10 17.35 33.86
C ILE A 457 -43.00 18.29 35.06
N ALA A 458 -41.92 18.20 35.85
CA ALA A 458 -41.69 19.10 36.98
C ALA A 458 -41.54 20.57 36.53
N ASP A 459 -40.73 20.82 35.51
CA ASP A 459 -40.58 22.15 34.89
C ASP A 459 -41.95 22.66 34.40
N PHE A 460 -42.77 21.81 33.79
CA PHE A 460 -44.12 22.18 33.35
C PHE A 460 -45.05 22.51 34.53
N VAL A 461 -44.93 21.81 35.65
CA VAL A 461 -45.70 22.08 36.88
C VAL A 461 -45.32 23.43 37.46
N GLU A 462 -44.02 23.72 37.54
CA GLU A 462 -43.49 25.01 38.01
C GLU A 462 -43.88 26.17 37.09
N GLU A 463 -43.66 26.05 35.78
CA GLU A 463 -43.98 27.08 34.77
C GLU A 463 -45.47 27.45 34.77
N ASN A 464 -46.37 26.51 35.10
CA ASN A 464 -47.82 26.73 35.13
C ASN A 464 -48.36 26.99 36.54
N GLY A 465 -47.51 27.00 37.57
CA GLY A 465 -47.90 27.23 38.97
C GLY A 465 -48.93 26.22 39.50
N LEU A 466 -48.81 24.95 39.10
CA LEU A 466 -49.76 23.91 39.48
C LEU A 466 -49.39 23.33 40.85
N ASP A 467 -50.31 23.38 41.81
CA ASP A 467 -50.12 22.71 43.11
C ASP A 467 -50.67 21.27 43.04
N LEU A 468 -49.77 20.30 42.91
CA LEU A 468 -50.12 18.87 42.86
C LEU A 468 -50.63 18.33 44.20
N HIS A 469 -50.34 19.01 45.32
CA HIS A 469 -50.62 18.58 46.69
C HIS A 469 -51.83 19.28 47.33
N ALA A 470 -52.39 20.32 46.69
CA ALA A 470 -53.62 20.96 47.13
C ALA A 470 -54.82 19.98 47.09
N SER A 471 -55.51 19.84 48.23
CA SER A 471 -56.79 19.12 48.32
C SER A 471 -57.84 19.82 47.45
N SER A 472 -58.58 19.07 46.64
CA SER A 472 -59.54 19.54 45.61
C SER A 472 -60.77 20.32 46.13
N GLY A 473 -60.68 21.01 47.27
CA GLY A 473 -61.82 21.53 48.02
C GLY A 473 -62.07 23.04 48.01
N ASP A 474 -61.05 23.90 47.97
CA ASP A 474 -61.27 25.32 48.33
C ASP A 474 -60.68 26.31 47.31
N SER A 475 -61.46 26.67 46.28
CA SER A 475 -61.33 27.99 45.65
C SER A 475 -62.59 28.40 44.88
N THR A 476 -62.98 29.67 44.99
CA THR A 476 -64.06 30.29 44.21
C THR A 476 -63.77 30.22 42.70
N MET A 477 -64.71 29.67 41.93
CA MET A 477 -64.53 29.27 40.53
C MET A 477 -64.56 30.44 39.54
N THR A 478 -63.41 30.73 38.93
CA THR A 478 -63.32 31.49 37.67
C THR A 478 -62.99 30.53 36.51
N PRO A 479 -63.30 30.84 35.24
CA PRO A 479 -63.00 29.95 34.10
C PRO A 479 -61.50 29.67 33.91
N ARG A 480 -60.62 30.57 34.38
CA ARG A 480 -59.17 30.36 34.40
C ARG A 480 -58.76 29.36 35.49
N ASN A 481 -59.42 29.39 36.65
CA ASN A 481 -59.21 28.44 37.75
C ASN A 481 -59.73 27.04 37.40
N ALA A 482 -60.83 26.93 36.66
CA ALA A 482 -61.37 25.63 36.23
C ALA A 482 -60.46 24.91 35.23
N ARG A 483 -59.83 25.65 34.29
CA ARG A 483 -58.85 25.09 33.35
C ARG A 483 -57.55 24.70 34.06
N ALA A 484 -57.11 25.49 35.04
CA ALA A 484 -55.96 25.17 35.87
C ALA A 484 -56.22 23.91 36.72
N ALA A 485 -57.36 23.82 37.41
CA ALA A 485 -57.73 22.64 38.21
C ALA A 485 -57.81 21.36 37.37
N ALA A 486 -58.45 21.42 36.19
CA ALA A 486 -58.54 20.28 35.29
C ALA A 486 -57.17 19.85 34.71
N LEU A 487 -56.21 20.78 34.59
CA LEU A 487 -54.83 20.50 34.20
C LEU A 487 -54.05 19.89 35.36
N THR A 488 -54.16 20.43 36.58
CA THR A 488 -53.58 19.88 37.82
C THR A 488 -54.02 18.43 38.04
N ASP A 489 -55.31 18.13 37.96
CA ASP A 489 -55.82 16.77 38.12
C ASP A 489 -55.31 15.83 37.02
N SER A 490 -55.14 16.34 35.79
CA SER A 490 -54.58 15.55 34.67
C SER A 490 -53.11 15.22 34.91
N VAL A 491 -52.31 16.19 35.37
CA VAL A 491 -50.87 16.00 35.65
C VAL A 491 -50.67 15.12 36.88
N ARG A 492 -51.50 15.25 37.93
CA ARG A 492 -51.50 14.36 39.09
C ARG A 492 -51.74 12.90 38.68
N ALA A 493 -52.78 12.66 37.89
CA ALA A 493 -53.06 11.31 37.37
C ALA A 493 -51.94 10.76 36.46
N THR A 494 -51.31 11.63 35.66
CA THR A 494 -50.17 11.27 34.82
C THR A 494 -48.99 10.83 35.68
N ASN A 495 -48.71 11.57 36.75
CA ASN A 495 -47.60 11.31 37.67
C ASN A 495 -47.75 9.99 38.44
N GLU A 496 -48.96 9.68 38.90
CA GLU A 496 -49.26 8.40 39.55
C GLU A 496 -49.07 7.20 38.61
N VAL A 497 -49.51 7.33 37.35
CA VAL A 497 -49.33 6.27 36.35
C VAL A 497 -47.87 6.09 35.96
N ILE A 498 -47.10 7.18 35.92
CA ILE A 498 -45.66 7.12 35.64
C ILE A 498 -44.96 6.29 36.73
N ARG A 499 -45.23 6.60 38.01
CA ARG A 499 -44.62 5.92 39.14
C ARG A 499 -45.04 4.46 39.25
N ALA A 500 -46.35 4.20 39.23
CA ALA A 500 -46.89 2.88 39.55
C ALA A 500 -46.67 1.86 38.43
N GLU A 501 -46.73 2.27 37.17
CA GLU A 501 -46.83 1.35 36.04
C GLU A 501 -45.76 1.61 34.96
N LEU A 502 -45.51 2.86 34.57
CA LEU A 502 -44.64 3.15 33.41
C LEU A 502 -43.15 2.91 33.69
N VAL A 503 -42.59 3.51 34.76
CA VAL A 503 -41.16 3.39 35.07
C VAL A 503 -40.75 1.93 35.34
N PRO A 504 -41.49 1.16 36.19
CA PRO A 504 -41.19 -0.25 36.37
C PRO A 504 -41.27 -1.06 35.06
N TYR A 505 -42.25 -0.74 34.20
CA TYR A 505 -42.40 -1.40 32.90
C TYR A 505 -41.23 -1.12 31.96
N LEU A 506 -40.80 0.13 31.82
CA LEU A 506 -39.69 0.53 30.94
C LEU A 506 -38.36 -0.10 31.37
N ILE A 507 -38.07 -0.09 32.68
CA ILE A 507 -36.87 -0.74 33.24
C ILE A 507 -36.90 -2.24 32.92
N LYS A 508 -38.03 -2.90 33.14
CA LYS A 508 -38.20 -4.32 32.83
C LYS A 508 -38.00 -4.65 31.35
N CYS A 509 -38.49 -3.79 30.45
CA CYS A 509 -38.28 -3.93 29.01
C CYS A 509 -36.80 -3.81 28.62
N PHE A 510 -36.05 -2.90 29.25
CA PHE A 510 -34.61 -2.76 29.01
C PHE A 510 -33.81 -3.99 29.47
N HIS A 511 -34.06 -4.48 30.69
CA HIS A 511 -33.36 -5.66 31.23
C HIS A 511 -33.69 -6.95 30.46
N ARG A 512 -34.85 -7.03 29.77
CA ARG A 512 -35.16 -8.14 28.86
C ARG A 512 -34.19 -8.24 27.67
N LEU A 513 -33.67 -7.11 27.18
CA LEU A 513 -32.71 -7.11 26.08
C LEU A 513 -31.33 -7.63 26.51
N PHE A 514 -31.00 -7.50 27.79
CA PHE A 514 -29.71 -7.91 28.35
C PHE A 514 -29.93 -8.92 29.49
N PRO A 515 -30.27 -10.18 29.16
CA PRO A 515 -30.59 -11.18 30.17
C PRO A 515 -29.37 -11.46 31.05
N VAL A 516 -29.56 -11.36 32.37
CA VAL A 516 -28.56 -11.70 33.36
C VAL A 516 -28.51 -13.23 33.53
N PRO A 517 -27.34 -13.87 33.63
CA PRO A 517 -27.22 -15.31 33.87
C PRO A 517 -28.03 -15.78 35.09
N SER A 518 -28.67 -16.94 34.99
CA SER A 518 -29.62 -17.50 35.98
C SER A 518 -29.12 -17.47 37.45
N ALA A 519 -27.80 -17.61 37.67
CA ALA A 519 -27.18 -17.57 39.00
C ALA A 519 -27.19 -16.18 39.68
N ALA A 520 -27.40 -15.10 38.92
CA ALA A 520 -27.42 -13.71 39.41
C ALA A 520 -28.82 -13.07 39.35
N THR A 521 -29.87 -13.85 39.10
CA THR A 521 -31.26 -13.40 38.98
C THR A 521 -31.78 -12.67 40.22
N LEU A 522 -31.44 -13.14 41.42
CA LEU A 522 -31.79 -12.50 42.69
C LEU A 522 -31.09 -11.13 42.86
N SER A 523 -29.82 -11.03 42.42
CA SER A 523 -29.08 -9.76 42.41
C SER A 523 -29.63 -8.79 41.36
N ALA A 524 -30.09 -9.30 40.22
CA ALA A 524 -30.69 -8.50 39.16
C ALA A 524 -32.08 -7.95 39.57
N ALA A 525 -32.90 -8.76 40.25
CA ALA A 525 -34.17 -8.31 40.80
C ALA A 525 -33.98 -7.19 41.83
N ASN A 526 -32.99 -7.33 42.72
CA ASN A 526 -32.62 -6.28 43.68
C ASN A 526 -32.04 -5.02 43.01
N ALA A 527 -31.36 -5.16 41.87
CA ALA A 527 -30.87 -4.01 41.10
C ALA A 527 -32.03 -3.26 40.42
N VAL A 528 -33.01 -3.97 39.86
CA VAL A 528 -34.21 -3.38 39.28
C VAL A 528 -35.03 -2.62 40.32
N THR A 529 -35.21 -3.17 41.53
CA THR A 529 -35.90 -2.46 42.61
C THR A 529 -35.14 -1.22 43.05
N LYS A 530 -33.81 -1.28 43.13
CA LYS A 530 -32.96 -0.12 43.45
C LYS A 530 -33.02 0.97 42.37
N GLU A 531 -33.11 0.59 41.10
CA GLU A 531 -33.32 1.55 39.99
C GLU A 531 -34.68 2.23 40.10
N ILE A 532 -35.75 1.49 40.43
CA ILE A 532 -37.09 2.04 40.66
C ILE A 532 -37.08 3.02 41.86
N GLU A 533 -36.44 2.65 42.97
CA GLU A 533 -36.27 3.53 44.15
C GLU A 533 -35.49 4.80 43.80
N GLY A 534 -34.49 4.72 42.93
CA GLY A 534 -33.75 5.89 42.44
C GLY A 534 -34.63 6.87 41.65
N PHE A 535 -35.59 6.38 40.86
CA PHE A 535 -36.56 7.25 40.19
C PHE A 535 -37.57 7.86 41.16
N ASP A 536 -37.99 7.11 42.20
CA ASP A 536 -38.83 7.64 43.27
C ASP A 536 -38.15 8.82 43.99
N GLU A 537 -36.82 8.80 44.13
CA GLU A 537 -36.04 9.90 44.70
C GLU A 537 -35.97 11.10 43.76
N ILE A 538 -35.68 10.88 42.47
CA ILE A 538 -35.71 11.95 41.44
C ILE A 538 -37.09 12.63 41.41
N MET A 539 -38.18 11.88 41.56
CA MET A 539 -39.53 12.42 41.62
C MET A 539 -39.81 13.22 42.90
N ARG A 540 -39.16 12.91 44.03
CA ARG A 540 -39.24 13.72 45.26
C ARG A 540 -38.44 15.01 45.14
N GLU A 541 -37.19 14.93 44.67
CA GLU A 541 -36.33 16.09 44.44
C GLU A 541 -36.97 17.09 43.45
N ALA A 542 -37.66 16.58 42.43
CA ALA A 542 -38.36 17.40 41.43
C ALA A 542 -39.74 17.91 41.88
N GLY A 543 -40.15 17.67 43.14
CA GLY A 543 -41.43 18.16 43.69
C GLY A 543 -42.68 17.48 43.12
N LEU A 544 -42.53 16.30 42.50
CA LEU A 544 -43.64 15.51 41.96
C LEU A 544 -44.27 14.59 43.02
N LEU A 545 -43.57 14.29 44.12
CA LEU A 545 -44.03 13.46 45.22
C LEU A 545 -43.95 14.20 46.56
N ILE A 546 -44.81 13.82 47.51
CA ILE A 546 -44.72 14.32 48.89
C ILE A 546 -43.41 13.77 49.49
N SER A 547 -42.60 14.66 50.06
CA SER A 547 -41.42 14.29 50.85
C SER A 547 -41.85 13.34 51.97
N SER A 548 -41.31 12.12 52.01
CA SER A 548 -41.52 11.24 53.16
C SER A 548 -41.02 11.91 54.45
N PRO A 549 -41.69 11.73 55.60
CA PRO A 549 -41.30 12.37 56.87
C PRO A 549 -39.99 11.83 57.47
N SER A 550 -39.17 11.11 56.69
CA SER A 550 -37.89 10.53 57.11
C SER A 550 -36.67 11.41 56.79
N ASP A 551 -36.79 12.44 55.93
CA ASP A 551 -35.65 13.33 55.60
C ASP A 551 -35.48 14.52 56.57
N GLU A 552 -36.44 14.76 57.48
CA GLU A 552 -36.29 15.76 58.54
C GLU A 552 -35.40 15.30 59.71
N THR A 553 -35.02 14.02 59.75
CA THR A 553 -34.19 13.47 60.84
C THR A 553 -32.69 13.41 60.54
N GLU A 554 -32.24 13.47 59.28
CA GLU A 554 -30.80 13.53 58.99
C GLU A 554 -30.25 14.95 58.94
N THR A 555 -31.07 15.96 58.62
CA THR A 555 -30.64 17.38 58.60
C THR A 555 -30.58 18.04 59.99
N LYS A 556 -31.03 17.37 61.06
CA LYS A 556 -30.91 17.88 62.44
C LYS A 556 -29.72 17.31 63.23
N THR A 557 -28.96 16.37 62.68
CA THR A 557 -27.82 15.76 63.39
C THR A 557 -26.46 16.35 62.98
N GLU A 558 -26.41 17.22 61.96
CA GLU A 558 -25.17 17.90 61.52
C GLU A 558 -25.04 19.36 62.02
N VAL A 559 -26.04 19.91 62.71
CA VAL A 559 -25.98 21.31 63.19
C VAL A 559 -25.47 21.44 64.64
N ASP A 560 -25.47 20.38 65.44
CA ASP A 560 -25.00 20.40 66.85
C ASP A 560 -23.54 19.93 67.07
N ALA A 561 -22.76 19.69 66.00
CA ALA A 561 -21.36 19.24 66.10
C ALA A 561 -20.30 20.34 65.86
N ASN A 562 -20.69 21.58 65.59
CA ASN A 562 -19.77 22.67 65.19
C ASN A 562 -19.69 23.86 66.17
N ALA A 563 -20.05 23.66 67.45
CA ALA A 563 -19.95 24.70 68.46
C ALA A 563 -19.24 24.21 69.73
N GLU A 564 -17.95 23.89 69.64
CA GLU A 564 -16.98 24.07 70.72
C GLU A 564 -15.55 23.75 70.22
N LEU A 565 -14.56 24.51 70.76
CA LEU A 565 -13.11 24.43 70.52
C LEU A 565 -12.54 25.34 69.42
N SER A 566 -12.64 26.65 69.66
CA SER A 566 -11.57 27.59 69.32
C SER A 566 -10.85 27.98 70.62
N GLU A 567 -9.68 27.44 70.89
CA GLU A 567 -8.63 28.15 71.65
C GLU A 567 -7.24 27.52 71.40
N THR A 568 -6.28 28.42 71.20
CA THR A 568 -4.89 28.30 70.73
C THR A 568 -3.99 27.31 71.48
N PRO A 569 -2.85 26.91 70.89
CA PRO A 569 -1.64 26.68 71.67
C PRO A 569 -0.50 27.62 71.28
N THR A 570 0.08 28.21 72.31
CA THR A 570 1.34 28.94 72.36
C THR A 570 2.56 28.03 72.24
N VAL A 571 3.64 28.64 71.76
CA VAL A 571 5.02 28.19 71.61
C VAL A 571 5.67 27.79 72.95
N ASP A 572 6.51 26.74 72.93
CA ASP A 572 7.85 26.59 73.58
C ASP A 572 8.11 25.09 73.82
N ALA A 573 9.00 24.45 73.07
CA ALA A 573 10.46 24.38 73.26
C ALA A 573 10.90 23.34 74.33
N ASP A 574 11.70 22.39 73.82
CA ASP A 574 12.88 21.78 74.46
C ASP A 574 12.81 20.32 74.98
N GLY A 575 13.93 19.62 74.75
CA GLY A 575 14.41 18.42 75.44
C GLY A 575 13.94 17.05 74.92
N THR A 576 14.65 16.40 74.00
CA THR A 576 15.70 15.39 74.24
C THR A 576 15.30 14.20 75.12
N ASP A 577 15.30 12.99 74.53
CA ASP A 577 16.08 11.81 74.94
C ASP A 577 15.44 10.52 74.38
N THR A 578 16.03 9.90 73.34
CA THR A 578 17.08 8.87 73.36
C THR A 578 16.60 7.45 73.70
N ILE A 579 16.89 6.54 72.74
CA ILE A 579 17.25 5.11 72.88
C ILE A 579 16.07 4.18 73.19
N GLU A 580 15.78 3.12 72.43
CA GLU A 580 16.62 2.21 71.64
C GLU A 580 15.85 1.63 70.43
#